data_AF-A0A915I612-F1
#
_entry.id   AF-A0A915I612-F1
#
_cell.length_a   1.000
_cell.length_b   1.000
_cell.length_c   1.000
_cell.angle_alpha   90.00
_cell.angle_beta   90.00
_cell.angle_gamma   90.00
#
_symmetry.space_group_name_H-M   'P 1'
#
loop_
_entity.id
_entity.type
_entity.pdbx_description
1 polymer ?
#
loop_
_entity_poly.entity_id
_entity_poly.type
_entity_poly.pdbx_seq_one_letter_code
_entity_poly.pdbx_strand_id
1 'polypeptide(L)'
;MEDMDVASTSSGSTNDRGEIPRANIFSGGESDERWSNLESFYEDHIAATLSKIRCLDDEVWGKLILMNRNKCIAKMYLRNPLIVLDGTKNSFDGQRIGLDHFENADADEQTLEIRVKLGAGILLKVDQKGSIWVKKVTKCPIVIQNIDKPGIASFGAEILKTNGILETNVPTKIFDMKLFREDFERATRFNNIDDEITKRLLYKGIIRISFFRNENRSLRTPCWCALINLIAMELLTNLEHVKKGGLRVAACVI
;
A
#
# COMPACT_ATOMS: atom_id res chain seq x y z
N MET A 1 64.46 13.02 -17.75
CA MET A 1 64.04 12.63 -19.11
C MET A 1 63.45 11.25 -18.96
N GLU A 2 62.24 11.08 -19.48
CA GLU A 2 61.42 9.86 -19.54
C GLU A 2 60.48 9.62 -18.34
N ASP A 3 59.27 10.14 -18.53
CA ASP A 3 57.99 9.61 -18.04
C ASP A 3 57.73 8.20 -18.61
N MET A 4 57.12 7.31 -17.83
CA MET A 4 55.95 6.52 -18.28
C MET A 4 55.33 5.69 -17.13
N ASP A 5 54.01 5.79 -17.04
CA ASP A 5 53.06 5.02 -16.24
C ASP A 5 53.17 3.49 -16.39
N VAL A 6 52.61 2.74 -15.43
CA VAL A 6 51.48 1.80 -15.66
C VAL A 6 51.11 0.99 -14.39
N ALA A 7 49.83 1.12 -14.03
CA ALA A 7 48.90 0.18 -13.39
C ALA A 7 49.22 -0.46 -12.03
N SER A 8 48.56 0.09 -10.99
CA SER A 8 48.16 -0.66 -9.80
C SER A 8 46.71 -1.13 -9.94
N THR A 9 46.52 -2.45 -10.09
CA THR A 9 45.23 -3.15 -10.07
C THR A 9 44.73 -3.27 -8.63
N SER A 10 43.69 -2.53 -8.26
CA SER A 10 42.90 -2.80 -7.05
C SER A 10 41.57 -3.45 -7.44
N SER A 11 41.46 -4.75 -7.18
CA SER A 11 40.24 -5.53 -7.29
C SER A 11 39.25 -5.13 -6.18
N GLY A 12 38.42 -4.13 -6.45
CA GLY A 12 37.24 -3.82 -5.66
C GLY A 12 36.02 -4.55 -6.22
N SER A 13 35.70 -5.71 -5.66
CA SER A 13 34.42 -6.38 -5.88
C SER A 13 33.34 -5.67 -5.07
N THR A 14 32.69 -4.67 -5.66
CA THR A 14 31.42 -4.15 -5.15
C THR A 14 30.31 -4.92 -5.83
N ASN A 15 29.65 -5.74 -5.03
CA ASN A 15 28.46 -6.50 -5.38
C ASN A 15 27.30 -5.51 -5.59
N ASP A 16 27.18 -4.99 -6.81
CA ASP A 16 26.14 -4.06 -7.23
C ASP A 16 24.83 -4.84 -7.41
N ARG A 17 24.20 -5.19 -6.28
CA ARG A 17 22.77 -5.52 -6.29
C ARG A 17 22.07 -4.20 -6.53
N GLY A 18 21.52 -4.02 -7.73
CA GLY A 18 20.82 -2.80 -8.15
C GLY A 18 19.82 -2.32 -7.10
N GLU A 19 20.29 -1.44 -6.21
CA GLU A 19 19.47 -0.77 -5.23
C GLU A 19 18.59 0.22 -5.99
N ILE A 20 17.28 0.10 -5.80
CA ILE A 20 16.39 1.15 -6.27
C ILE A 20 16.72 2.43 -5.47
N PRO A 21 17.17 3.53 -6.12
CA PRO A 21 17.56 4.74 -5.41
C PRO A 21 16.40 5.31 -4.57
N ARG A 22 16.72 6.03 -3.49
CA ARG A 22 15.75 6.78 -2.65
C ARG A 22 14.72 7.58 -3.45
N ALA A 23 15.07 7.98 -4.68
CA ALA A 23 14.20 8.66 -5.64
C ALA A 23 12.92 7.90 -6.02
N ASN A 24 12.86 6.56 -5.89
CA ASN A 24 11.69 5.75 -6.28
C ASN A 24 10.77 5.37 -5.10
N ILE A 25 11.06 5.84 -3.88
CA ILE A 25 10.20 5.68 -2.70
C ILE A 25 8.92 6.53 -2.83
N PHE A 26 8.99 7.57 -3.66
CA PHE A 26 7.98 8.59 -3.81
C PHE A 26 7.79 8.90 -5.30
N SER A 27 6.61 8.60 -5.83
CA SER A 27 6.16 9.19 -7.10
C SER A 27 5.12 10.25 -6.76
N GLY A 28 5.57 11.36 -6.19
CA GLY A 28 4.73 12.54 -5.97
C GLY A 28 5.09 13.62 -6.98
N GLY A 29 4.09 13.91 -7.79
CA GLY A 29 4.00 14.94 -8.81
C GLY A 29 2.55 14.93 -9.28
N GLU A 30 2.05 16.03 -9.85
CA GLU A 30 0.68 16.10 -10.38
C GLU A 30 0.43 14.91 -11.33
N SER A 31 -0.23 13.87 -10.82
CA SER A 31 -0.70 12.76 -11.64
C SER A 31 -2.16 13.05 -11.94
N ASP A 32 -2.51 13.07 -13.22
CA ASP A 32 -3.91 13.14 -13.66
C ASP A 32 -4.50 11.73 -13.80
N GLU A 33 -3.92 10.76 -13.08
CA GLU A 33 -4.41 9.39 -13.08
C GLU A 33 -5.77 9.33 -12.38
N ARG A 34 -6.78 8.91 -13.15
CA ARG A 34 -8.16 8.79 -12.71
C ARG A 34 -8.71 7.42 -13.06
N TRP A 35 -9.59 6.92 -12.21
CA TRP A 35 -10.29 5.66 -12.46
C TRP A 35 -11.79 5.89 -12.65
N SER A 36 -12.41 5.08 -13.50
CA SER A 36 -13.86 5.10 -13.72
C SER A 36 -14.59 4.20 -12.71
N ASN A 37 -13.92 3.14 -12.24
CA ASN A 37 -14.48 2.17 -11.30
C ASN A 37 -13.39 1.57 -10.40
N LEU A 38 -13.81 0.98 -9.28
CA LEU A 38 -12.89 0.42 -8.28
C LEU A 38 -12.13 -0.81 -8.75
N GLU A 39 -12.70 -1.58 -9.68
CA GLU A 39 -12.07 -2.80 -10.18
C GLU A 39 -10.83 -2.43 -11.00
N SER A 40 -10.97 -1.51 -11.97
CA SER A 40 -9.83 -0.97 -12.71
C SER A 40 -8.75 -0.36 -11.81
N PHE A 41 -9.17 0.35 -10.74
CA PHE A 41 -8.24 0.87 -9.74
C PHE A 41 -7.45 -0.24 -9.05
N TYR A 42 -8.10 -1.33 -8.63
CA TYR A 42 -7.40 -2.45 -8.01
C TYR A 42 -6.49 -3.17 -9.01
N GLU A 43 -6.98 -3.50 -10.20
CA GLU A 43 -6.23 -4.22 -11.22
C GLU A 43 -4.94 -3.49 -11.61
N ASP A 44 -5.04 -2.19 -11.91
CA ASP A 44 -3.86 -1.37 -12.28
C ASP A 44 -2.83 -1.32 -11.16
N HIS A 45 -3.29 -1.07 -9.93
CA HIS A 45 -2.38 -0.96 -8.80
C HIS A 45 -1.78 -2.29 -8.37
N ILE A 46 -2.51 -3.40 -8.51
CA ILE A 46 -1.99 -4.75 -8.30
C ILE A 46 -0.96 -5.07 -9.37
N ALA A 47 -1.29 -4.93 -10.66
CA ALA A 47 -0.38 -5.22 -11.75
C ALA A 47 0.93 -4.42 -11.64
N ALA A 48 0.83 -3.11 -11.36
CA ALA A 48 1.99 -2.24 -11.14
C ALA A 48 2.79 -2.57 -9.88
N THR A 49 2.17 -3.20 -8.89
CA THR A 49 2.85 -3.64 -7.66
C THR A 49 3.56 -4.97 -7.90
N LEU A 50 2.87 -5.95 -8.49
CA LEU A 50 3.42 -7.28 -8.78
C LEU A 50 4.60 -7.21 -9.76
N SER A 51 4.57 -6.29 -10.74
CA SER A 51 5.69 -6.11 -11.67
C SER A 51 6.97 -5.57 -11.01
N LYS A 52 6.85 -4.92 -9.84
CA LYS A 52 7.97 -4.28 -9.13
C LYS A 52 8.34 -5.00 -7.84
N ILE A 53 7.48 -5.86 -7.31
CA ILE A 53 7.60 -6.41 -5.94
C ILE A 53 8.93 -7.12 -5.68
N ARG A 54 9.52 -7.76 -6.70
CA ARG A 54 10.82 -8.45 -6.62
C ARG A 54 12.02 -7.52 -6.57
N CYS A 55 11.85 -6.28 -7.00
CA CYS A 55 12.90 -5.27 -7.00
C CYS A 55 12.78 -4.34 -5.78
N LEU A 56 11.71 -4.47 -4.99
CA LEU A 56 11.57 -3.72 -3.76
C LEU A 56 12.49 -4.31 -2.69
N ASP A 57 12.97 -3.44 -1.83
CA ASP A 57 13.74 -3.80 -0.65
C ASP A 57 12.85 -4.52 0.37
N ASP A 58 13.40 -5.54 1.02
CA ASP A 58 12.71 -6.42 1.99
C ASP A 58 12.11 -5.64 3.18
N GLU A 59 12.62 -4.43 3.48
CA GLU A 59 12.06 -3.56 4.53
C GLU A 59 10.76 -2.85 4.10
N VAL A 60 10.42 -2.83 2.81
CA VAL A 60 9.22 -2.16 2.31
C VAL A 60 7.99 -3.04 2.54
N TRP A 61 7.21 -2.72 3.57
CA TRP A 61 6.06 -3.54 3.96
C TRP A 61 4.75 -3.14 3.27
N GLY A 62 4.67 -1.90 2.77
CA GLY A 62 3.40 -1.35 2.29
C GLY A 62 3.55 -0.35 1.15
N LYS A 63 2.46 -0.17 0.40
CA LYS A 63 2.31 0.92 -0.57
C LYS A 63 1.03 1.69 -0.25
N LEU A 64 1.17 3.00 -0.05
CA LEU A 64 0.06 3.90 0.22
C LEU A 64 -0.25 4.73 -1.03
N ILE A 65 -1.53 4.81 -1.36
CA ILE A 65 -2.06 5.58 -2.48
C ILE A 65 -3.07 6.57 -1.91
N LEU A 66 -2.78 7.87 -2.04
CA LEU A 66 -3.67 8.94 -1.62
C LEU A 66 -4.60 9.31 -2.77
N MET A 67 -5.88 9.44 -2.46
CA MET A 67 -6.95 9.63 -3.46
C MET A 67 -7.87 10.77 -3.04
N ASN A 68 -8.17 11.64 -3.99
CA ASN A 68 -9.29 12.57 -3.88
C ASN A 68 -10.31 12.21 -4.93
N ARG A 69 -11.50 11.80 -4.49
CA ARG A 69 -12.48 11.14 -5.37
C ARG A 69 -11.82 10.02 -6.17
N ASN A 70 -11.85 10.13 -7.50
CA ASN A 70 -11.35 9.14 -8.41
C ASN A 70 -9.94 9.45 -8.93
N LYS A 71 -9.31 10.52 -8.44
CA LYS A 71 -7.98 10.98 -8.84
C LYS A 71 -6.93 10.54 -7.82
N CYS A 72 -5.82 9.98 -8.31
CA CYS A 72 -4.65 9.73 -7.47
C CYS A 72 -3.90 11.04 -7.25
N ILE A 73 -3.55 11.30 -5.99
CA ILE A 73 -2.86 12.50 -5.57
C ILE A 73 -1.39 12.20 -5.26
N ALA A 74 -1.12 11.01 -4.72
CA ALA A 74 0.23 10.57 -4.44
C ALA A 74 0.30 9.05 -4.29
N LYS A 75 1.49 8.49 -4.54
CA LYS A 75 1.82 7.09 -4.24
C LYS A 75 3.18 7.06 -3.54
N MET A 76 3.29 6.23 -2.52
CA MET A 76 4.54 6.06 -1.77
C MET A 76 4.69 4.66 -1.22
N TYR A 77 5.93 4.24 -1.05
CA TYR A 77 6.31 2.99 -0.41
C TYR A 77 6.65 3.24 1.06
N LEU A 78 6.20 2.34 1.93
CA LEU A 78 6.31 2.45 3.38
C LEU A 78 7.37 1.47 3.89
N ARG A 79 8.39 2.02 4.54
CA ARG A 79 9.47 1.25 5.20
C ARG A 79 9.36 1.31 6.71
N ASN A 80 9.12 2.51 7.26
CA ASN A 80 8.99 2.67 8.71
C ASN A 80 7.76 1.89 9.20
N PRO A 81 7.89 1.03 10.23
CA PRO A 81 6.78 0.22 10.72
C PRO A 81 5.67 1.05 11.37
N LEU A 82 5.94 2.30 11.73
CA LEU A 82 4.99 3.26 12.26
C LEU A 82 4.89 4.45 11.31
N ILE A 83 3.71 4.66 10.71
CA ILE A 83 3.45 5.75 9.76
C ILE A 83 2.39 6.69 10.33
N VAL A 84 2.62 7.99 10.27
CA VAL A 84 1.67 9.04 10.63
C VAL A 84 1.09 9.61 9.35
N LEU A 85 -0.23 9.60 9.21
CA LEU A 85 -0.94 10.27 8.11
C LEU A 85 -1.86 11.31 8.72
N ASP A 86 -1.57 12.58 8.48
CA ASP A 86 -2.24 13.71 9.12
C ASP A 86 -2.64 14.80 8.10
N GLY A 87 -3.33 15.85 8.58
CA GLY A 87 -3.76 16.98 7.75
C GLY A 87 -2.71 18.10 7.63
N THR A 88 -1.44 17.85 7.95
CA THR A 88 -0.41 18.90 7.89
C THR A 88 0.16 19.06 6.47
N LYS A 89 0.97 20.11 6.26
CA LYS A 89 1.71 20.35 5.01
C LYS A 89 3.10 19.67 4.99
N ASN A 90 3.39 18.82 5.97
CA ASN A 90 4.68 18.16 6.06
C ASN A 90 4.88 17.22 4.86
N SER A 91 6.00 17.39 4.15
CA SER A 91 6.41 16.44 3.11
C SER A 91 6.65 15.06 3.70
N PHE A 92 6.65 14.03 2.86
CA PHE A 92 6.96 12.68 3.30
C PHE A 92 8.43 12.57 3.73
N ASP A 93 8.66 12.24 5.00
CA ASP A 93 10.00 12.07 5.59
C ASP A 93 10.36 10.58 5.84
N GLY A 94 9.55 9.65 5.32
CA GLY A 94 9.66 8.22 5.57
C GLY A 94 8.81 7.73 6.74
N GLN A 95 8.32 8.62 7.61
CA GLN A 95 7.48 8.30 8.77
C GLN A 95 6.14 9.05 8.76
N ARG A 96 6.15 10.34 8.46
CA ARG A 96 4.98 11.22 8.47
C ARG A 96 4.61 11.66 7.06
N ILE A 97 3.32 11.69 6.81
CA ILE A 97 2.71 12.08 5.54
C ILE A 97 1.68 13.16 5.85
N GLY A 98 1.99 14.41 5.49
CA GLY A 98 1.04 15.49 5.55
C GLY A 98 0.17 15.50 4.30
N LEU A 99 -1.13 15.23 4.45
CA LEU A 99 -2.06 15.20 3.33
C LEU A 99 -2.13 16.57 2.63
N ASP A 100 -2.00 17.67 3.36
CA ASP A 100 -2.03 19.05 2.84
C ASP A 100 -0.77 19.46 2.09
N HIS A 101 0.26 18.62 2.10
CA HIS A 101 1.44 18.80 1.26
C HIS A 101 1.12 18.62 -0.24
N PHE A 102 0.14 17.76 -0.55
CA PHE A 102 -0.16 17.40 -1.93
C PHE A 102 -1.19 18.34 -2.52
N GLU A 103 -0.79 19.16 -3.48
CA GLU A 103 -1.71 20.04 -4.18
C GLU A 103 -2.74 19.23 -4.98
N ASN A 104 -3.96 19.73 -5.02
CA ASN A 104 -5.01 19.17 -5.87
C ASN A 104 -5.84 20.33 -6.42
N ALA A 105 -5.49 20.82 -7.60
CA ALA A 105 -6.21 21.91 -8.27
C ALA A 105 -7.70 21.59 -8.49
N ASP A 106 -8.04 20.30 -8.61
CA ASP A 106 -9.42 19.82 -8.80
C ASP A 106 -10.16 19.56 -7.47
N ALA A 107 -9.59 19.94 -6.32
CA ALA A 107 -10.25 19.73 -5.04
C ALA A 107 -11.48 20.63 -4.92
N ASP A 108 -12.65 20.01 -4.84
CA ASP A 108 -13.87 20.72 -4.47
C ASP A 108 -13.87 21.13 -2.99
N GLU A 109 -14.82 22.01 -2.66
CA GLU A 109 -15.05 22.54 -1.32
C GLU A 109 -15.16 21.43 -0.26
N GLN A 110 -15.87 20.34 -0.55
CA GLN A 110 -16.04 19.23 0.38
C GLN A 110 -14.70 18.55 0.70
N THR A 111 -13.85 18.35 -0.31
CA THR A 111 -12.51 17.77 -0.16
C THR A 111 -11.61 18.69 0.67
N LEU A 112 -11.63 19.99 0.40
CA LEU A 112 -10.87 20.99 1.14
C LEU A 112 -11.29 21.07 2.61
N GLU A 113 -12.60 21.04 2.89
CA GLU A 113 -13.11 21.01 4.26
C GLU A 113 -12.64 19.77 5.05
N ILE A 114 -12.67 18.59 4.43
CA ILE A 114 -12.28 17.34 5.09
C ILE A 114 -10.80 17.34 5.44
N ARG A 115 -9.97 17.86 4.53
CA ARG A 115 -8.53 18.01 4.72
C ARG A 115 -8.19 18.88 5.92
N VAL A 116 -8.82 20.06 6.02
CA VAL A 116 -8.68 20.95 7.18
C VAL A 116 -9.10 20.26 8.48
N LYS A 117 -10.19 19.47 8.45
CA LYS A 117 -10.70 18.75 9.63
C LYS A 117 -9.84 17.53 10.02
N LEU A 118 -8.96 17.04 9.14
CA LEU A 118 -8.17 15.83 9.40
C LEU A 118 -7.23 16.00 10.59
N GLY A 119 -6.67 17.19 10.82
CA GLY A 119 -5.86 17.50 12.00
C GLY A 119 -4.74 16.48 12.24
N ALA A 120 -4.70 15.85 13.42
CA ALA A 120 -3.67 14.85 13.77
C ALA A 120 -3.79 13.50 13.02
N GLY A 121 -4.88 13.28 12.27
CA GLY A 121 -5.13 12.10 11.45
C GLY A 121 -5.06 10.74 12.16
N ILE A 122 -4.27 9.82 11.60
CA ILE A 122 -4.14 8.42 12.00
C ILE A 122 -2.68 8.00 12.15
N LEU A 123 -2.46 6.97 12.98
CA LEU A 123 -1.19 6.24 13.06
C LEU A 123 -1.41 4.83 12.53
N LEU A 124 -0.67 4.44 11.50
CA LEU A 124 -0.63 3.10 10.94
C LEU A 124 0.58 2.37 11.53
N LYS A 125 0.39 1.11 11.93
CA LYS A 125 1.47 0.26 12.42
C LYS A 125 1.39 -1.13 11.81
N VAL A 126 2.47 -1.59 11.21
CA VAL A 126 2.62 -3.00 10.82
C VAL A 126 3.32 -3.76 11.96
N ASP A 127 2.87 -4.99 12.23
CA ASP A 127 3.54 -5.91 13.15
C ASP A 127 4.51 -6.85 12.40
N GLN A 128 5.31 -7.61 13.16
CA GLN A 128 6.27 -8.56 12.59
C GLN A 128 5.65 -9.65 11.72
N LYS A 129 4.35 -9.90 11.85
CA LYS A 129 3.63 -10.90 11.05
C LYS A 129 3.07 -10.27 9.77
N GLY A 130 3.08 -8.95 9.63
CA GLY A 130 2.44 -8.22 8.55
C GLY A 130 0.96 -7.89 8.80
N SER A 131 0.47 -8.02 10.04
CA SER A 131 -0.85 -7.48 10.39
C SER A 131 -0.75 -5.96 10.52
N ILE A 132 -1.80 -5.25 10.11
CA ILE A 132 -1.82 -3.79 10.11
C ILE A 132 -2.84 -3.30 11.12
N TRP A 133 -2.36 -2.39 11.97
CA TRP A 133 -3.12 -1.71 13.00
C TRP A 133 -3.24 -0.23 12.64
N VAL A 134 -4.35 0.38 13.05
CA VAL A 134 -4.57 1.82 12.94
C VAL A 134 -5.01 2.36 14.29
N LYS A 135 -4.53 3.56 14.64
CA LYS A 135 -5.05 4.34 15.75
C LYS A 135 -5.50 5.70 15.22
N LYS A 136 -6.78 6.00 15.35
CA LYS A 136 -7.33 7.33 15.05
C LYS A 136 -6.97 8.29 16.19
N VAL A 137 -6.32 9.41 15.87
CA VAL A 137 -5.99 10.47 16.85
C VAL A 137 -6.66 11.80 16.54
N THR A 138 -7.28 11.92 15.37
CA THR A 138 -8.12 13.06 15.00
C THR A 138 -9.53 13.00 15.59
N LYS A 139 -10.18 14.16 15.67
CA LYS A 139 -11.63 14.28 15.92
C LYS A 139 -12.45 13.92 14.67
N CYS A 140 -11.87 14.02 13.48
CA CYS A 140 -12.51 13.66 12.22
C CYS A 140 -12.93 12.17 12.22
N PRO A 141 -14.13 11.82 11.78
CA PRO A 141 -14.50 10.42 11.57
C PRO A 141 -13.54 9.75 10.58
N ILE A 142 -13.14 8.51 10.86
CA ILE A 142 -12.32 7.70 9.95
C ILE A 142 -13.04 6.36 9.79
N VAL A 143 -13.20 5.93 8.54
CA VAL A 143 -13.95 4.71 8.22
C VAL A 143 -13.12 3.80 7.34
N ILE A 144 -12.96 2.55 7.76
CA ILE A 144 -12.44 1.47 6.92
C ILE A 144 -13.56 1.01 6.00
N GLN A 145 -13.32 1.02 4.69
CA GLN A 145 -14.33 0.70 3.68
C GLN A 145 -14.30 -0.79 3.32
N ASN A 146 -15.38 -1.26 2.65
CA ASN A 146 -15.57 -2.65 2.20
C ASN A 146 -15.70 -3.70 3.32
N ILE A 147 -15.99 -3.30 4.56
CA ILE A 147 -16.28 -4.20 5.69
C ILE A 147 -17.53 -5.05 5.40
N ASP A 148 -18.47 -4.51 4.64
CA ASP A 148 -19.77 -5.11 4.30
C ASP A 148 -19.70 -6.18 3.21
N LYS A 149 -18.53 -6.37 2.57
CA LYS A 149 -18.34 -7.37 1.52
C LYS A 149 -17.56 -8.56 2.08
N PRO A 150 -18.24 -9.66 2.46
CA PRO A 150 -17.56 -10.86 2.92
C PRO A 150 -16.56 -11.35 1.88
N GLY A 151 -15.35 -11.67 2.31
CA GLY A 151 -14.29 -12.21 1.45
C GLY A 151 -13.48 -11.18 0.66
N ILE A 152 -13.64 -9.87 0.89
CA ILE A 152 -12.85 -8.83 0.21
C ILE A 152 -11.62 -8.39 0.99
N ALA A 153 -11.57 -8.53 2.31
CA ALA A 153 -10.35 -8.30 3.08
C ALA A 153 -10.34 -9.10 4.38
N SER A 154 -9.14 -9.39 4.88
CA SER A 154 -8.92 -10.14 6.10
C SER A 154 -8.92 -9.19 7.30
N PHE A 155 -10.09 -8.70 7.68
CA PHE A 155 -10.26 -7.71 8.76
C PHE A 155 -10.23 -8.33 10.16
N GLY A 156 -9.78 -7.55 11.15
CA GLY A 156 -9.90 -7.93 12.56
C GLY A 156 -11.36 -7.90 13.05
N ALA A 157 -11.69 -8.74 14.04
CA ALA A 157 -13.07 -8.84 14.53
C ALA A 157 -13.65 -7.51 15.06
N GLU A 158 -12.81 -6.67 15.69
CA GLU A 158 -13.25 -5.39 16.26
C GLU A 158 -13.72 -4.39 15.18
N ILE A 159 -13.02 -4.28 14.05
CA ILE A 159 -13.43 -3.35 12.99
C ILE A 159 -14.72 -3.80 12.29
N LEU A 160 -15.01 -5.11 12.28
CA LEU A 160 -16.27 -5.65 11.78
C LEU A 160 -17.43 -5.27 12.70
N LYS A 161 -17.23 -5.32 14.03
CA LYS A 161 -18.25 -4.94 15.03
C LYS A 161 -18.60 -3.45 14.96
N THR A 162 -17.64 -2.59 14.67
CA THR A 162 -17.86 -1.14 14.53
C THR A 162 -18.28 -0.72 13.13
N ASN A 163 -18.57 -1.68 12.24
CA ASN A 163 -18.92 -1.42 10.84
C ASN A 163 -17.92 -0.49 10.14
N GLY A 164 -16.62 -0.69 10.39
CA GLY A 164 -15.54 0.12 9.81
C GLY A 164 -15.24 1.42 10.53
N ILE A 165 -16.04 1.85 11.50
CA ILE A 165 -15.83 3.13 12.19
C ILE A 165 -14.69 2.99 13.20
N LEU A 166 -13.70 3.87 13.13
CA LEU A 166 -12.61 3.89 14.10
C LEU A 166 -12.96 4.73 15.34
N GLU A 167 -12.76 4.13 16.50
CA GLU A 167 -12.82 4.81 17.79
C GLU A 167 -11.54 5.63 18.03
N THR A 168 -11.72 6.80 18.66
CA THR A 168 -10.60 7.70 18.94
C THR A 168 -9.69 7.10 20.00
N ASN A 169 -8.39 7.11 19.73
CA ASN A 169 -7.32 6.59 20.59
C ASN A 169 -7.36 5.09 20.89
N VAL A 170 -8.19 4.32 20.19
CA VAL A 170 -8.22 2.86 20.29
C VAL A 170 -7.42 2.26 19.12
N PRO A 171 -6.35 1.50 19.38
CA PRO A 171 -5.67 0.75 18.33
C PRO A 171 -6.57 -0.39 17.81
N THR A 172 -6.86 -0.37 16.52
CA THR A 172 -7.76 -1.34 15.87
C THR A 172 -7.03 -2.06 14.74
N LYS A 173 -7.15 -3.39 14.69
CA LYS A 173 -6.56 -4.20 13.63
C LYS A 173 -7.40 -4.14 12.36
N ILE A 174 -6.85 -3.57 11.29
CA ILE A 174 -7.52 -3.37 9.98
C ILE A 174 -7.04 -4.35 8.92
N PHE A 175 -6.01 -5.15 9.22
CA PHE A 175 -5.64 -6.31 8.44
C PHE A 175 -5.04 -7.37 9.36
N ASP A 176 -5.60 -8.57 9.34
CA ASP A 176 -5.14 -9.72 10.10
C ASP A 176 -4.43 -10.70 9.16
N MET A 177 -3.10 -10.72 9.24
CA MET A 177 -2.30 -11.64 8.42
C MET A 177 -2.61 -13.11 8.73
N LYS A 178 -3.02 -13.43 9.97
CA LYS A 178 -3.38 -14.82 10.31
C LYS A 178 -4.59 -15.26 9.50
N LEU A 179 -5.65 -14.46 9.48
CA LEU A 179 -6.85 -14.74 8.69
C LEU A 179 -6.54 -14.79 7.19
N PHE A 180 -5.67 -13.89 6.70
CA PHE A 180 -5.22 -13.92 5.32
C PHE A 180 -4.49 -15.22 4.96
N ARG A 181 -3.59 -15.69 5.82
CA ARG A 181 -2.87 -16.96 5.63
C ARG A 181 -3.81 -18.16 5.66
N GLU A 182 -4.79 -18.18 6.56
CA GLU A 182 -5.80 -19.25 6.61
C GLU A 182 -6.65 -19.30 5.32
N ASP A 183 -7.02 -18.13 4.80
CA ASP A 183 -7.74 -18.02 3.52
C ASP A 183 -6.89 -18.47 2.33
N PHE A 184 -5.61 -18.09 2.33
CA PHE A 184 -4.62 -18.50 1.35
C PHE A 184 -4.42 -20.03 1.36
N GLU A 185 -4.16 -20.63 2.53
CA GLU A 185 -3.96 -22.07 2.69
C GLU A 185 -5.19 -22.87 2.25
N ARG A 186 -6.40 -22.36 2.56
CA ARG A 186 -7.65 -22.96 2.13
C ARG A 186 -7.80 -22.93 0.61
N ALA A 187 -7.46 -21.80 -0.02
CA ALA A 187 -7.49 -21.64 -1.46
C ALA A 187 -6.47 -22.54 -2.16
N THR A 188 -5.30 -22.78 -1.54
CA THR A 188 -4.21 -23.56 -2.14
C THR A 188 -4.31 -25.06 -1.91
N ARG A 189 -5.15 -25.51 -0.97
CA ARG A 189 -5.19 -26.90 -0.47
C ARG A 189 -5.29 -27.97 -1.56
N PHE A 190 -6.01 -27.69 -2.65
CA PHE A 190 -6.26 -28.65 -3.72
C PHE A 190 -5.48 -28.34 -5.01
N ASN A 191 -4.49 -27.43 -4.97
CA ASN A 191 -3.73 -26.93 -6.12
C ASN A 191 -4.56 -26.32 -7.27
N ASN A 192 -5.89 -26.32 -7.19
CA ASN A 192 -6.83 -25.77 -8.17
C ASN A 192 -7.10 -24.27 -7.97
N ILE A 193 -6.03 -23.48 -7.82
CA ILE A 193 -6.14 -22.02 -7.78
C ILE A 193 -6.23 -21.55 -9.23
N ASP A 194 -7.33 -20.90 -9.56
CA ASP A 194 -7.55 -20.20 -10.82
C ASP A 194 -7.31 -18.68 -10.65
N ASP A 195 -7.46 -17.96 -11.75
CA ASP A 195 -7.24 -16.52 -11.81
C ASP A 195 -8.24 -15.75 -10.92
N GLU A 196 -9.48 -16.23 -10.80
CA GLU A 196 -10.52 -15.60 -9.97
C GLU A 196 -10.23 -15.71 -8.47
N ILE A 197 -9.78 -16.89 -8.02
CA ILE A 197 -9.34 -17.09 -6.64
C ILE A 197 -8.12 -16.22 -6.34
N THR A 198 -7.15 -16.17 -7.27
CA THR A 198 -5.94 -15.34 -7.15
C THR A 198 -6.30 -13.86 -7.06
N LYS A 199 -7.16 -13.37 -7.96
CA LYS A 199 -7.69 -12.00 -7.98
C LYS A 199 -8.36 -11.66 -6.67
N ARG A 200 -9.21 -12.54 -6.13
CA ARG A 200 -9.87 -12.35 -4.83
C ARG A 200 -8.86 -12.26 -3.68
N LEU A 201 -7.82 -13.09 -3.66
CA LEU A 201 -6.78 -13.01 -2.63
C LEU A 201 -5.94 -11.73 -2.75
N LEU A 202 -5.61 -11.30 -3.98
CA LEU A 202 -4.93 -10.03 -4.22
C LEU A 202 -5.79 -8.85 -3.74
N TYR A 203 -7.09 -8.87 -3.98
CA TYR A 203 -7.99 -7.80 -3.51
C TYR A 203 -8.03 -7.72 -1.98
N LYS A 204 -7.88 -8.86 -1.28
CA LYS A 204 -7.76 -8.91 0.18
C LYS A 204 -6.56 -8.16 0.73
N GLY A 205 -5.47 -8.07 -0.03
CA GLY A 205 -4.29 -7.32 0.35
C GLY A 205 -4.43 -5.79 0.27
N ILE A 206 -5.59 -5.27 -0.15
CA ILE A 206 -5.84 -3.83 -0.29
C ILE A 206 -6.86 -3.37 0.76
N ILE A 207 -6.46 -2.41 1.58
CA ILE A 207 -7.30 -1.80 2.61
C ILE A 207 -7.64 -0.38 2.18
N ARG A 208 -8.91 -0.01 2.23
CA ARG A 208 -9.37 1.36 1.93
C ARG A 208 -9.76 2.09 3.20
N ILE A 209 -9.24 3.30 3.37
CA ILE A 209 -9.48 4.16 4.53
C ILE A 209 -10.06 5.47 4.03
N SER A 210 -11.28 5.81 4.46
CA SER A 210 -11.95 7.06 4.15
C SER A 210 -11.82 8.06 5.30
N PHE A 211 -11.58 9.32 4.95
CA PHE A 211 -11.61 10.45 5.87
C PHE A 211 -13.01 11.09 5.84
N PHE A 212 -13.61 11.29 7.02
CA PHE A 212 -14.89 11.96 7.29
C PHE A 212 -16.19 11.19 6.95
N ARG A 213 -16.35 10.61 5.76
CA ARG A 213 -17.64 9.97 5.37
C ARG A 213 -17.48 8.57 4.79
N ASN A 214 -18.41 7.69 5.17
CA ASN A 214 -18.58 6.42 4.50
C ASN A 214 -19.44 6.59 3.25
N GLU A 215 -18.84 7.02 2.14
CA GLU A 215 -19.47 6.86 0.84
C GLU A 215 -19.18 5.44 0.36
N ASN A 216 -20.10 4.52 0.68
CA ASN A 216 -19.97 3.11 0.36
C ASN A 216 -19.58 2.95 -1.12
N ARG A 217 -18.40 2.35 -1.33
CA ARG A 217 -17.98 1.74 -2.61
C ARG A 217 -17.81 2.71 -3.77
N SER A 218 -17.76 4.01 -3.54
CA SER A 218 -17.61 4.96 -4.63
C SER A 218 -16.20 5.52 -4.70
N LEU A 219 -15.69 5.68 -5.92
CA LEU A 219 -14.61 6.62 -6.20
C LEU A 219 -15.07 8.08 -6.03
N ARG A 220 -16.28 8.34 -5.52
CA ARG A 220 -16.76 9.69 -5.17
C ARG A 220 -16.32 10.15 -3.78
N THR A 221 -15.80 9.24 -2.94
CA THR A 221 -15.32 9.60 -1.59
C THR A 221 -14.33 10.77 -1.69
N PRO A 222 -14.60 11.92 -1.06
CA PRO A 222 -13.83 13.13 -1.30
C PRO A 222 -12.35 12.98 -1.00
N CYS A 223 -12.02 12.32 0.11
CA CYS A 223 -10.64 12.06 0.49
C CYS A 223 -10.51 10.68 1.14
N TRP A 224 -9.64 9.85 0.60
CA TRP A 224 -9.39 8.49 1.08
C TRP A 224 -8.01 7.99 0.67
N CYS A 225 -7.56 6.87 1.23
CA CYS A 225 -6.36 6.20 0.78
C CYS A 225 -6.57 4.70 0.62
N ALA A 226 -5.77 4.09 -0.26
CA ALA A 226 -5.60 2.65 -0.35
C ALA A 226 -4.23 2.26 0.20
N LEU A 227 -4.21 1.27 1.08
CA LEU A 227 -3.00 0.66 1.61
C LEU A 227 -2.89 -0.77 1.09
N ILE A 228 -1.86 -1.02 0.31
CA ILE A 228 -1.52 -2.33 -0.23
C ILE A 228 -0.49 -2.97 0.70
N ASN A 229 -0.83 -4.12 1.28
CA ASN A 229 0.07 -4.90 2.14
C ASN A 229 1.01 -5.74 1.27
N LEU A 230 2.27 -5.30 1.12
CA LEU A 230 3.23 -5.96 0.23
C LEU A 230 3.68 -7.32 0.77
N ILE A 231 3.71 -7.49 2.09
CA ILE A 231 4.00 -8.80 2.72
C ILE A 231 2.94 -9.83 2.31
N ALA A 232 1.68 -9.42 2.21
CA ALA A 232 0.60 -10.29 1.75
C ALA A 232 0.68 -10.57 0.24
N MET A 233 1.02 -9.56 -0.56
CA MET A 233 1.21 -9.73 -2.01
C MET A 233 2.37 -10.67 -2.34
N GLU A 234 3.48 -10.56 -1.61
CA GLU A 234 4.65 -11.41 -1.81
C GLU A 234 4.34 -12.89 -1.57
N LEU A 235 3.57 -13.19 -0.52
CA LEU A 235 3.09 -14.54 -0.22
C LEU A 235 2.35 -15.17 -1.42
N LEU A 236 1.54 -14.37 -2.13
CA LEU A 236 0.82 -14.81 -3.33
C LEU A 236 1.76 -15.05 -4.52
N THR A 237 2.74 -14.17 -4.73
CA THR A 237 3.69 -14.33 -5.85
C THR A 237 4.61 -15.55 -5.71
N ASN A 238 4.97 -15.93 -4.48
CA ASN A 238 5.82 -17.09 -4.23
C ASN A 238 5.15 -18.40 -4.68
N LEU A 239 3.81 -18.48 -4.68
CA LEU A 239 3.09 -19.67 -5.20
C LEU A 239 3.17 -19.83 -6.71
N GLU A 240 3.06 -18.73 -7.47
CA GLU A 240 3.15 -18.81 -8.93
C GLU A 240 4.48 -19.44 -9.38
N HIS A 241 5.55 -19.16 -8.65
CA HIS A 241 6.88 -19.71 -8.91
C HIS A 241 6.98 -21.18 -8.53
N VAL A 242 6.37 -21.60 -7.41
CA VAL A 242 6.30 -23.03 -7.04
C VAL A 242 5.50 -23.83 -8.08
N LYS A 243 4.46 -23.24 -8.68
CA LYS A 243 3.69 -23.87 -9.78
C LYS A 243 4.41 -23.84 -11.13
N LYS A 244 5.12 -22.75 -11.45
CA LYS A 244 5.93 -22.59 -12.67
C LYS A 244 7.32 -23.23 -12.55
N GLY A 245 7.64 -23.86 -11.43
CA GLY A 245 8.89 -24.59 -11.13
C GLY A 245 9.17 -25.84 -11.98
N GLY A 246 8.57 -25.93 -13.17
CA GLY A 246 9.08 -26.73 -14.28
C GLY A 246 9.80 -25.90 -15.37
N LEU A 247 9.80 -24.57 -15.30
CA LEU A 247 10.45 -23.74 -16.31
C LEU A 247 11.15 -22.52 -15.69
N ARG A 248 12.49 -22.56 -15.72
CA ARG A 248 13.37 -21.40 -15.52
C ARG A 248 13.09 -20.38 -16.62
N VAL A 249 12.72 -19.15 -16.29
CA VAL A 249 12.95 -18.01 -17.19
C VAL A 249 13.35 -16.76 -16.42
N ALA A 250 14.54 -16.28 -16.81
CA ALA A 250 15.13 -14.94 -16.80
C ALA A 250 15.04 -14.09 -15.52
N ALA A 251 16.22 -13.87 -14.97
CA ALA A 251 16.55 -12.78 -14.06
C ALA A 251 16.08 -11.43 -14.59
N CYS A 252 15.78 -10.53 -13.64
CA CYS A 252 15.70 -9.10 -13.84
C CYS A 252 16.88 -8.64 -14.71
N VAL A 253 16.61 -8.26 -15.97
CA VAL A 253 17.63 -7.66 -16.83
C VAL A 253 17.69 -6.18 -16.46
N ILE A 254 18.89 -5.79 -15.99
CA ILE A 254 19.34 -4.42 -15.72
C ILE A 254 19.30 -3.61 -17.02
#